data_AF-A0A1B4XCA2-F1
#
_entry.id   AF-A0A1B4XCA2-F1
#
_cell.length_a   1.000
_cell.length_b   1.000
_cell.length_c   1.000
_cell.angle_alpha   90.00
_cell.angle_beta   90.00
_cell.angle_gamma   90.00
#
_symmetry.space_group_name_H-M   'P 1'
#
loop_
_entity.id
_entity.type
_entity.pdbx_description
1 polymer ?
#
loop_
_entity_poly.entity_id
_entity_poly.type
_entity_poly.pdbx_seq_one_letter_code
_entity_poly.pdbx_strand_id
1 'polypeptide(L)'
;MTSPARRASCAGNRRGPGAAFFLLLLMATTASHAGKTHQEARPLMGTVVSITVENGPADVREKVDAAYREMTRLSDMMNHYDPGSVVSEINRQAGKRPVKVPPELMEVLVMARRVSARTDGAFDITVGAFKGWRFNPENPAMPSAQELAAALPLVDYRNVLLDENNRTVLLRRPGMRIDLGGIAKLYILNAGMQALRRHGIEQAMLNGGGDVAVTGTRDGRPWRIGIRHPRRAGELLAAVELTRGWVVTSGDYERYFIRDGRRYHHILDPRTGYPVAGPQQVTLVGEDLSNLNGFSSAIMVLGEEKGRALLGRLGGVQGLIVGADGGVWRTPGSESRFQLLESSP
;
A
#
# COMPACT_ATOMS: atom_id res chain seq x y z
N MET A 1 -37.39 -57.81 50.69
CA MET A 1 -38.44 -57.44 51.66
C MET A 1 -39.24 -56.29 51.06
N THR A 2 -40.56 -56.46 51.04
CA THR A 2 -41.63 -55.46 50.83
C THR A 2 -41.65 -54.61 49.53
N SER A 3 -42.41 -55.12 48.55
CA SER A 3 -43.45 -54.35 47.82
C SER A 3 -44.49 -53.84 48.85
N PRO A 4 -45.35 -52.79 48.66
CA PRO A 4 -46.18 -52.49 47.47
C PRO A 4 -46.35 -50.96 47.26
N ALA A 5 -47.24 -50.33 46.48
CA ALA A 5 -48.52 -50.64 45.84
C ALA A 5 -48.77 -49.49 44.81
N ARG A 6 -49.29 -49.76 43.59
CA ARG A 6 -50.69 -49.50 43.11
C ARG A 6 -51.14 -48.02 43.24
N ARG A 7 -51.84 -47.36 42.33
CA ARG A 7 -52.80 -47.69 41.24
C ARG A 7 -52.98 -46.35 40.46
N ALA A 8 -52.96 -46.35 39.13
CA ALA A 8 -54.13 -46.34 38.23
C ALA A 8 -55.02 -45.08 38.31
N SER A 9 -55.27 -44.43 37.17
CA SER A 9 -56.63 -44.17 36.65
C SER A 9 -56.65 -43.02 35.63
N CYS A 10 -57.03 -43.39 34.39
CA CYS A 10 -57.96 -42.65 33.51
C CYS A 10 -57.59 -41.25 33.01
N ALA A 11 -58.13 -40.71 31.94
CA ALA A 11 -58.90 -41.12 30.75
C ALA A 11 -59.14 -39.76 30.06
N GLY A 12 -59.07 -39.64 28.73
CA GLY A 12 -59.33 -38.32 28.15
C GLY A 12 -59.11 -38.22 26.66
N ASN A 13 -60.16 -38.54 25.92
CA ASN A 13 -60.22 -38.63 24.48
C ASN A 13 -60.33 -37.22 23.82
N ARG A 14 -59.57 -37.03 22.73
CA ARG A 14 -59.88 -36.32 21.46
C ARG A 14 -60.79 -35.07 21.49
N ARG A 15 -60.33 -34.00 20.80
CA ARG A 15 -60.95 -33.39 19.58
C ARG A 15 -60.25 -32.05 19.23
N GLY A 16 -59.70 -31.93 18.02
CA GLY A 16 -59.54 -30.63 17.34
C GLY A 16 -60.79 -30.33 16.48
N PRO A 17 -60.69 -29.56 15.39
CA PRO A 17 -60.06 -28.25 15.17
C PRO A 17 -61.15 -27.19 14.85
N GLY A 18 -60.81 -25.90 14.78
CA GLY A 18 -61.75 -24.86 14.32
C GLY A 18 -61.11 -23.49 14.17
N ALA A 19 -61.09 -22.99 12.93
CA ALA A 19 -60.39 -21.80 12.47
C ALA A 19 -61.00 -20.48 12.97
N ALA A 20 -60.16 -19.45 13.10
CA ALA A 20 -60.59 -18.06 12.99
C ALA A 20 -59.50 -17.21 12.35
N PHE A 21 -59.89 -16.58 11.24
CA PHE A 21 -59.17 -15.67 10.37
C PHE A 21 -58.99 -14.33 11.08
N PHE A 22 -57.77 -13.76 11.13
CA PHE A 22 -57.58 -12.34 11.38
C PHE A 22 -56.58 -11.75 10.39
N LEU A 23 -57.06 -10.72 9.73
CA LEU A 23 -56.44 -9.93 8.69
C LEU A 23 -55.56 -8.82 9.32
N LEU A 24 -54.49 -8.45 8.61
CA LEU A 24 -53.71 -7.20 8.69
C LEU A 24 -52.77 -6.96 9.90
N LEU A 25 -51.47 -6.95 9.62
CA LEU A 25 -50.75 -5.68 9.41
C LEU A 25 -49.53 -5.93 8.50
N LEU A 26 -49.54 -5.34 7.30
CA LEU A 26 -48.32 -5.11 6.54
C LEU A 26 -47.48 -4.13 7.36
N MET A 27 -46.51 -4.62 8.13
CA MET A 27 -45.33 -3.82 8.38
C MET A 27 -44.52 -3.85 7.10
N ALA A 28 -44.56 -2.73 6.38
CA ALA A 28 -43.54 -2.42 5.40
C ALA A 28 -42.20 -2.53 6.12
N THR A 29 -41.52 -3.66 5.92
CA THR A 29 -40.10 -3.73 6.18
C THR A 29 -39.49 -2.75 5.21
N THR A 30 -39.17 -1.55 5.70
CA THR A 30 -38.06 -0.80 5.13
C THR A 30 -36.85 -1.71 5.30
N ALA A 31 -36.63 -2.59 4.33
CA ALA A 31 -35.35 -3.22 4.14
C ALA A 31 -34.40 -2.05 3.93
N SER A 32 -33.75 -1.60 5.00
CA SER A 32 -32.54 -0.81 4.85
C SER A 32 -31.66 -1.68 3.97
N HIS A 33 -31.38 -1.21 2.75
CA HIS A 33 -30.35 -1.80 1.92
C HIS A 33 -29.03 -1.60 2.67
N ALA A 34 -28.76 -2.47 3.65
CA ALA A 34 -27.41 -2.74 4.11
C ALA A 34 -26.74 -3.34 2.87
N GLY A 35 -25.94 -2.52 2.20
CA GLY A 35 -25.20 -2.92 1.02
C GLY A 35 -24.44 -4.21 1.32
N LYS A 36 -24.43 -5.16 0.38
CA LYS A 36 -23.59 -6.35 0.55
C LYS A 36 -22.13 -5.91 0.40
N THR A 37 -21.43 -5.79 1.53
CA THR A 37 -19.99 -5.61 1.55
C THR A 37 -19.31 -6.92 1.15
N HIS A 38 -18.44 -6.85 0.15
CA HIS A 38 -17.51 -7.93 -0.18
C HIS A 38 -16.10 -7.52 0.26
N GLN A 39 -15.41 -8.40 0.97
CA GLN A 39 -14.04 -8.15 1.41
C GLN A 39 -13.17 -9.38 1.19
N GLU A 40 -12.00 -9.18 0.60
CA GLU A 40 -11.03 -10.24 0.38
C GLU A 40 -9.59 -9.71 0.51
N ALA A 41 -8.68 -10.53 1.04
CA ALA A 41 -7.28 -10.21 1.19
C ALA A 41 -6.38 -11.35 0.67
N ARG A 42 -5.32 -11.01 -0.07
CA ARG A 42 -4.35 -11.96 -0.63
C ARG A 42 -2.91 -11.49 -0.42
N PRO A 43 -1.95 -12.41 -0.21
CA PRO A 43 -0.53 -12.07 -0.26
C PRO A 43 -0.13 -11.58 -1.65
N LEU A 44 0.51 -10.41 -1.73
CA LEU A 44 1.03 -9.84 -2.98
C LEU A 44 2.09 -8.76 -2.67
N MET A 45 3.12 -8.62 -3.52
CA MET A 45 4.22 -7.64 -3.36
C MET A 45 4.93 -7.69 -1.98
N GLY A 46 5.05 -8.89 -1.39
CA GLY A 46 5.67 -9.07 -0.06
C GLY A 46 4.86 -8.47 1.10
N THR A 47 3.57 -8.24 0.89
CA THR A 47 2.62 -7.77 1.91
C THR A 47 1.26 -8.45 1.71
N VAL A 48 0.24 -8.00 2.44
CA VAL A 48 -1.16 -8.36 2.21
C VAL A 48 -1.84 -7.22 1.49
N VAL A 49 -2.45 -7.51 0.34
CA VAL A 49 -3.33 -6.59 -0.37
C VAL A 49 -4.76 -7.00 -0.06
N SER A 50 -5.58 -6.06 0.39
CA SER A 50 -7.01 -6.27 0.60
C SER A 50 -7.85 -5.36 -0.30
N ILE A 51 -8.98 -5.90 -0.76
CA ILE A 51 -10.00 -5.20 -1.52
C ILE A 51 -11.32 -5.32 -0.76
N THR A 52 -11.94 -4.17 -0.49
CA THR A 52 -13.30 -4.08 0.03
C THR A 52 -14.16 -3.39 -1.01
N VAL A 53 -15.30 -3.97 -1.35
CA VAL A 53 -16.29 -3.43 -2.30
C VAL A 53 -17.62 -3.28 -1.58
N GLU A 54 -18.21 -2.10 -1.67
CA GLU A 54 -19.55 -1.83 -1.16
C GLU A 54 -20.56 -1.83 -2.31
N ASN A 55 -21.76 -2.36 -2.05
CA ASN A 55 -22.84 -2.42 -3.05
C ASN A 55 -22.40 -3.08 -4.36
N GLY A 56 -21.56 -4.12 -4.26
CA GLY A 56 -21.02 -4.82 -5.41
C GLY A 56 -22.09 -5.59 -6.20
N PRO A 57 -21.84 -5.84 -7.50
CA PRO A 57 -22.72 -6.66 -8.33
C PRO A 57 -22.68 -8.15 -7.90
N ALA A 58 -23.60 -8.97 -8.40
CA ALA A 58 -23.68 -10.39 -8.02
C ALA A 58 -22.39 -11.18 -8.31
N ASP A 59 -21.66 -10.78 -9.35
CA ASP A 59 -20.37 -11.33 -9.80
C ASP A 59 -19.15 -10.59 -9.20
N VAL A 60 -19.30 -9.87 -8.07
CA VAL A 60 -18.22 -9.08 -7.45
C VAL A 60 -16.92 -9.88 -7.23
N ARG A 61 -17.02 -11.17 -6.89
CA ARG A 61 -15.86 -12.04 -6.69
C ARG A 61 -15.02 -12.16 -7.97
N GLU A 62 -15.66 -12.39 -9.13
CA GLU A 62 -14.95 -12.53 -10.41
C GLU A 62 -14.23 -11.24 -10.81
N LYS A 63 -14.83 -10.10 -10.47
CA LYS A 63 -14.27 -8.75 -10.70
C LYS A 63 -13.09 -8.46 -9.78
N VAL A 64 -13.19 -8.85 -8.51
CA VAL A 64 -12.07 -8.81 -7.54
C VAL A 64 -10.93 -9.74 -7.98
N ASP A 65 -11.26 -10.93 -8.49
CA ASP A 65 -10.30 -11.86 -9.08
C ASP A 65 -9.57 -11.26 -10.28
N ALA A 66 -10.28 -10.55 -11.16
CA ALA A 66 -9.67 -9.84 -12.29
C ALA A 66 -8.70 -8.75 -11.82
N ALA A 67 -9.06 -7.99 -10.78
CA ALA A 67 -8.17 -6.99 -10.19
C ALA A 67 -6.90 -7.62 -9.60
N TYR A 68 -7.02 -8.73 -8.86
CA TYR A 68 -5.85 -9.44 -8.34
C TYR A 68 -4.97 -10.00 -9.45
N ARG A 69 -5.54 -10.61 -10.50
CA ARG A 69 -4.77 -11.13 -11.64
C ARG A 69 -3.94 -10.04 -12.31
N GLU A 70 -4.51 -8.87 -12.52
CA GLU A 70 -3.79 -7.74 -13.12
C GLU A 70 -2.66 -7.25 -12.21
N MET A 71 -2.93 -7.11 -10.91
CA MET A 71 -1.90 -6.71 -9.96
C MET A 71 -0.76 -7.73 -9.86
N THR A 72 -1.06 -9.03 -9.89
CA THR A 72 -0.07 -10.11 -9.92
C THR A 72 0.79 -10.04 -11.18
N ARG A 73 0.17 -9.92 -12.37
CA ARG A 73 0.89 -9.80 -13.64
C ARG A 73 1.92 -8.66 -13.63
N LEU A 74 1.52 -7.49 -13.13
CA LEU A 74 2.41 -6.33 -13.02
C LEU A 74 3.49 -6.53 -11.95
N SER A 75 3.13 -7.10 -10.79
CA SER A 75 4.07 -7.44 -9.72
C SER A 75 5.18 -8.37 -10.21
N ASP A 76 4.82 -9.45 -10.90
CA ASP A 76 5.78 -10.45 -11.40
C ASP A 76 6.74 -9.82 -12.42
N MET A 77 6.20 -9.00 -13.33
CA MET A 77 7.01 -8.27 -14.32
C MET A 77 8.04 -7.33 -13.66
N MET A 78 7.68 -6.69 -12.55
CA MET A 78 8.47 -5.67 -11.85
C MET A 78 9.33 -6.23 -10.69
N ASN A 79 9.29 -7.54 -10.45
CA ASN A 79 9.92 -8.17 -9.30
C ASN A 79 11.44 -8.35 -9.49
N HIS A 80 12.26 -7.54 -8.80
CA HIS A 80 13.72 -7.63 -8.92
C HIS A 80 14.34 -8.87 -8.23
N TYR A 81 13.56 -9.62 -7.43
CA TYR A 81 14.00 -10.88 -6.81
C TYR A 81 13.80 -12.08 -7.75
N ASP A 82 12.83 -12.01 -8.66
CA ASP A 82 12.58 -13.07 -9.62
C ASP A 82 13.60 -12.98 -10.78
N PRO A 83 14.47 -13.98 -10.98
CA PRO A 83 15.40 -13.98 -12.10
C PRO A 83 14.70 -13.99 -13.47
N GLY A 84 13.45 -14.43 -13.55
CA GLY A 84 12.64 -14.43 -14.78
C GLY A 84 12.03 -13.07 -15.15
N SER A 85 12.03 -12.09 -14.23
CA SER A 85 11.35 -10.82 -14.47
C SER A 85 12.06 -9.91 -15.48
N VAL A 86 11.31 -8.98 -16.06
CA VAL A 86 11.84 -7.98 -17.00
C VAL A 86 12.83 -7.05 -16.28
N VAL A 87 12.56 -6.69 -15.03
CA VAL A 87 13.49 -5.90 -14.19
C VAL A 87 14.82 -6.63 -13.98
N SER A 88 14.78 -7.94 -13.72
CA SER A 88 15.99 -8.76 -13.61
C SER A 88 16.75 -8.87 -14.92
N GLU A 89 16.07 -8.90 -16.08
CA GLU A 89 16.73 -8.80 -17.38
C GLU A 89 17.46 -7.47 -17.56
N ILE A 90 16.81 -6.34 -17.27
CA ILE A 90 17.43 -4.99 -17.33
C ILE A 90 18.71 -4.97 -16.49
N ASN A 91 18.65 -5.51 -15.27
CA ASN A 91 19.79 -5.60 -14.36
C ASN A 91 20.93 -6.47 -14.91
N ARG A 92 20.64 -7.60 -15.57
CA ARG A 92 21.67 -8.48 -16.19
C ARG A 92 22.33 -7.86 -17.42
N GLN A 93 21.60 -6.99 -18.13
CA GLN A 93 22.06 -6.32 -19.35
C GLN A 93 22.72 -4.96 -19.09
N ALA A 94 22.88 -4.56 -17.83
CA ALA A 94 23.56 -3.33 -17.44
C ALA A 94 24.96 -3.21 -18.08
N GLY A 95 25.20 -2.09 -18.76
CA GLY A 95 26.44 -1.82 -19.49
C GLY A 95 26.65 -2.64 -20.76
N LYS A 96 25.67 -3.45 -21.19
CA LYS A 96 25.79 -4.34 -22.37
C LYS A 96 24.95 -3.89 -23.55
N ARG A 97 23.62 -3.84 -23.38
CA ARG A 97 22.68 -3.49 -24.46
C ARG A 97 21.34 -2.99 -23.91
N PRO A 98 20.58 -2.19 -24.68
CA PRO A 98 19.20 -1.87 -24.35
C PRO A 98 18.31 -3.11 -24.26
N VAL A 99 17.31 -3.06 -23.39
CA VAL A 99 16.29 -4.09 -23.19
C VAL A 99 14.93 -3.51 -23.58
N LYS A 100 14.20 -4.19 -24.46
CA LYS A 100 12.81 -3.84 -24.79
C LYS A 100 11.93 -4.14 -23.59
N VAL A 101 11.08 -3.18 -23.21
CA VAL A 101 10.19 -3.31 -22.06
C VAL A 101 8.72 -3.18 -22.46
N PRO A 102 7.80 -3.83 -21.71
CA PRO A 102 6.37 -3.58 -21.85
C PRO A 102 6.01 -2.11 -21.55
N PRO A 103 4.90 -1.59 -22.14
CA PRO A 103 4.44 -0.22 -21.90
C PRO A 103 4.31 0.14 -20.42
N GLU A 104 3.75 -0.76 -19.61
CA GLU A 104 3.48 -0.51 -18.19
C GLU A 104 4.77 -0.35 -17.39
N LEU A 105 5.82 -1.11 -17.73
CA LEU A 105 7.14 -0.92 -17.12
C LEU A 105 7.79 0.39 -17.59
N MET A 106 7.63 0.78 -18.85
CA MET A 106 8.12 2.07 -19.33
C MET A 106 7.46 3.23 -18.57
N GLU A 107 6.14 3.17 -18.35
CA GLU A 107 5.41 4.18 -17.57
C GLU A 107 5.98 4.33 -16.15
N VAL A 108 6.21 3.21 -15.45
CA VAL A 108 6.80 3.23 -14.10
C VAL A 108 8.22 3.81 -14.11
N LEU A 109 9.04 3.50 -15.11
CA LEU A 109 10.39 4.04 -15.23
C LEU A 109 10.40 5.54 -15.55
N VAL A 110 9.45 6.02 -16.37
CA VAL A 110 9.27 7.45 -16.63
C VAL A 110 8.80 8.17 -15.35
N MET A 111 7.89 7.58 -14.58
CA MET A 111 7.48 8.11 -13.26
C MET A 111 8.69 8.19 -12.33
N ALA A 112 9.49 7.11 -12.23
CA ALA A 112 10.69 7.09 -11.40
C ALA A 112 11.68 8.20 -11.79
N ARG A 113 11.98 8.35 -13.09
CA ARG A 113 12.84 9.43 -13.60
C ARG A 113 12.33 10.82 -13.21
N ARG A 114 11.01 11.05 -13.28
CA ARG A 114 10.39 12.33 -12.89
C ARG A 114 10.56 12.58 -11.39
N VAL A 115 10.31 11.59 -10.54
CA VAL A 115 10.46 11.73 -9.08
C VAL A 115 11.94 11.96 -8.72
N SER A 116 12.86 11.20 -9.31
CA SER A 116 14.30 11.39 -9.11
C SER A 116 14.76 12.80 -9.51
N ALA A 117 14.33 13.32 -10.66
CA ALA A 117 14.65 14.68 -11.08
C ALA A 117 14.08 15.74 -10.13
N ARG A 118 12.83 15.57 -9.66
CA ARG A 118 12.17 16.52 -8.74
C ARG A 118 12.72 16.49 -7.32
N THR A 119 13.49 15.47 -6.97
CA THR A 119 14.03 15.25 -5.63
C THR A 119 15.56 15.31 -5.60
N ASP A 120 16.17 15.70 -6.72
CA ASP A 120 17.63 15.75 -6.90
C ASP A 120 18.32 14.43 -6.51
N GLY A 121 17.72 13.31 -6.93
CA GLY A 121 18.21 11.97 -6.64
C GLY A 121 17.99 11.48 -5.21
N ALA A 122 17.26 12.20 -4.35
CA ALA A 122 16.88 11.66 -3.04
C ALA A 122 15.95 10.44 -3.18
N PHE A 123 15.13 10.40 -4.23
CA PHE A 123 14.55 9.16 -4.73
C PHE A 123 15.37 8.67 -5.92
N ASP A 124 15.90 7.46 -5.86
CA ASP A 124 16.66 6.87 -6.95
C ASP A 124 16.42 5.36 -7.02
N ILE A 125 15.90 4.87 -8.15
CA ILE A 125 15.66 3.42 -8.34
C ILE A 125 16.96 2.63 -8.50
N THR A 126 18.09 3.29 -8.79
CA THR A 126 19.39 2.63 -8.96
C THR A 126 20.05 2.21 -7.64
N VAL A 127 19.42 2.51 -6.50
CA VAL A 127 19.78 1.96 -5.18
C VAL A 127 19.78 0.43 -5.14
N GLY A 128 19.17 -0.23 -6.13
CA GLY A 128 19.31 -1.68 -6.34
C GLY A 128 20.76 -2.16 -6.50
N ALA A 129 21.72 -1.26 -6.76
CA ALA A 129 23.15 -1.56 -6.75
C ALA A 129 23.68 -1.92 -5.36
N PHE A 130 23.06 -1.44 -4.27
CA PHE A 130 23.44 -1.76 -2.89
C PHE A 130 22.99 -3.17 -2.50
N LYS A 131 23.76 -4.16 -2.94
CA LYS A 131 23.57 -5.57 -2.58
C LYS A 131 23.90 -5.83 -1.11
N GLY A 132 23.46 -6.97 -0.59
CA GLY A 132 23.84 -7.46 0.74
C GLY A 132 22.93 -7.04 1.88
N TRP A 133 22.04 -6.06 1.66
CA TRP A 133 21.01 -5.72 2.63
C TRP A 133 19.92 -6.78 2.71
N ARG A 134 19.61 -7.24 3.92
CA ARG A 134 18.39 -7.99 4.24
C ARG A 134 17.72 -7.35 5.44
N PHE A 135 16.58 -6.69 5.20
CA PHE A 135 15.80 -5.99 6.23
C PHE A 135 14.75 -6.88 6.92
N ASN A 136 15.05 -8.17 7.05
CA ASN A 136 14.21 -9.13 7.77
C ASN A 136 14.80 -9.33 9.18
N PRO A 137 14.04 -9.09 10.27
CA PRO A 137 14.47 -9.36 11.64
C PRO A 137 14.96 -10.79 11.89
N GLU A 138 14.42 -11.79 11.19
CA GLU A 138 14.74 -13.20 11.39
C GLU A 138 16.08 -13.60 10.76
N ASN A 139 16.52 -12.89 9.71
CA ASN A 139 17.77 -13.17 9.01
C ASN A 139 18.39 -11.86 8.46
N PRO A 140 18.80 -10.95 9.35
CA PRO A 140 19.30 -9.66 8.93
C PRO A 140 20.68 -9.79 8.29
N ALA A 141 20.96 -8.94 7.30
CA ALA A 141 22.29 -8.76 6.76
C ALA A 141 22.51 -7.32 6.35
N MET A 142 23.77 -6.94 6.39
CA MET A 142 24.27 -5.63 6.01
C MET A 142 25.54 -5.85 5.20
N PRO A 143 25.71 -5.13 4.07
CA PRO A 143 26.95 -5.12 3.33
C PRO A 143 28.07 -4.48 4.14
N SER A 144 29.30 -4.91 3.89
CA SER A 144 30.49 -4.24 4.37
C SER A 144 30.60 -2.81 3.80
N ALA A 145 31.35 -1.95 4.50
CA ALA A 145 31.64 -0.61 4.00
C ALA A 145 32.33 -0.64 2.62
N GLN A 146 33.16 -1.65 2.36
CA GLN A 146 33.83 -1.83 1.06
C GLN A 146 32.83 -2.18 -0.05
N GLU A 147 31.86 -3.05 0.21
CA GLU A 147 30.81 -3.38 -0.75
C GLU A 147 29.93 -2.16 -1.09
N LEU A 148 29.57 -1.35 -0.09
CA LEU A 148 28.84 -0.10 -0.31
C LEU A 148 29.67 0.91 -1.10
N ALA A 149 30.93 1.10 -0.74
CA ALA A 149 31.84 2.00 -1.45
C ALA A 149 32.02 1.61 -2.92
N ALA A 150 32.09 0.31 -3.23
CA ALA A 150 32.15 -0.19 -4.59
C ALA A 150 30.84 0.01 -5.37
N ALA A 151 29.69 -0.01 -4.69
CA ALA A 151 28.37 0.17 -5.31
C ALA A 151 28.00 1.65 -5.53
N LEU A 152 28.52 2.58 -4.71
CA LEU A 152 28.17 4.01 -4.77
C LEU A 152 28.28 4.62 -6.19
N PRO A 153 29.35 4.39 -6.98
CA PRO A 153 29.45 4.95 -8.33
C PRO A 153 28.41 4.40 -9.33
N LEU A 154 27.64 3.38 -8.96
CA LEU A 154 26.60 2.76 -9.77
C LEU A 154 25.20 3.32 -9.46
N VAL A 155 25.08 4.16 -8.42
CA VAL A 155 23.82 4.79 -8.01
C VAL A 155 23.75 6.19 -8.59
N ASP A 156 23.03 6.30 -9.69
CA ASP A 156 22.76 7.56 -10.38
C ASP A 156 21.65 7.35 -11.43
N TYR A 157 20.44 7.79 -11.13
CA TYR A 157 19.27 7.67 -12.02
C TYR A 157 19.50 8.27 -13.41
N ARG A 158 20.42 9.22 -13.56
CA ARG A 158 20.77 9.83 -14.87
C ARG A 158 21.43 8.82 -15.82
N ASN A 159 21.94 7.71 -15.29
CA ASN A 159 22.50 6.60 -16.07
C ASN A 159 21.44 5.54 -16.45
N VAL A 160 20.16 5.77 -16.14
CA VAL A 160 19.03 4.99 -16.66
C VAL A 160 18.52 5.67 -17.93
N LEU A 161 18.91 5.13 -19.09
CA LEU A 161 18.57 5.70 -20.38
C LEU A 161 17.26 5.08 -20.87
N LEU A 162 16.24 5.93 -21.04
CA LEU A 162 14.91 5.53 -21.52
C LEU A 162 14.72 6.03 -22.95
N ASP A 163 14.44 5.11 -23.86
CA ASP A 163 13.92 5.41 -25.19
C ASP A 163 12.43 5.05 -25.21
N GLU A 164 11.58 6.06 -25.05
CA GLU A 164 10.13 5.91 -24.95
C GLU A 164 9.51 5.49 -26.29
N ASN A 165 10.03 5.99 -27.40
CA ASN A 165 9.55 5.67 -28.76
C ASN A 165 9.78 4.19 -29.07
N ASN A 166 11.00 3.71 -28.79
CA ASN A 166 11.35 2.32 -29.01
C ASN A 166 11.04 1.43 -27.81
N ARG A 167 10.49 1.95 -26.71
CA ARG A 167 10.27 1.24 -25.44
C ARG A 167 11.48 0.41 -25.01
N THR A 168 12.66 1.02 -25.01
CA THR A 168 13.89 0.35 -24.54
C THR A 168 14.52 1.06 -23.37
N VAL A 169 15.19 0.30 -22.51
CA VAL A 169 15.88 0.76 -21.31
C VAL A 169 17.32 0.28 -21.34
N LEU A 170 18.27 1.17 -21.10
CA LEU A 170 19.69 0.83 -20.95
C LEU A 170 20.21 1.39 -19.63
N LEU A 171 20.76 0.53 -18.78
CA LEU A 171 21.59 0.97 -17.67
C LEU A 171 23.01 1.20 -18.19
N ARG A 172 23.49 2.44 -18.15
CA ARG A 172 24.70 2.87 -18.87
C ARG A 172 25.98 2.18 -18.38
N ARG A 173 26.08 1.85 -17.09
CA ARG A 173 27.30 1.29 -16.48
C ARG A 173 27.13 -0.19 -16.14
N PRO A 174 28.14 -1.04 -16.41
CA PRO A 174 28.16 -2.41 -15.89
C PRO A 174 27.99 -2.43 -14.37
N GLY A 175 27.19 -3.37 -13.87
CA GLY A 175 26.95 -3.53 -12.43
C GLY A 175 25.82 -2.68 -11.86
N MET A 176 25.31 -1.68 -12.60
CA MET A 176 24.08 -0.97 -12.21
C MET A 176 22.92 -1.95 -12.05
N ARG A 177 22.02 -1.62 -11.12
CA ARG A 177 20.77 -2.35 -10.94
C ARG A 177 19.67 -1.38 -10.53
N ILE A 178 18.47 -1.62 -11.03
CA ILE A 178 17.25 -0.94 -10.59
C ILE A 178 16.47 -1.82 -9.61
N ASP A 179 15.88 -1.16 -8.61
CA ASP A 179 14.85 -1.66 -7.71
C ASP A 179 13.66 -0.70 -7.77
N LEU A 180 12.47 -1.24 -8.06
CA LEU A 180 11.23 -0.46 -8.20
C LEU A 180 10.37 -0.49 -6.93
N GLY A 181 10.85 -1.04 -5.81
CA GLY A 181 10.09 -1.18 -4.57
C GLY A 181 9.49 0.13 -4.04
N GLY A 182 10.14 1.27 -4.29
CA GLY A 182 9.67 2.60 -3.90
C GLY A 182 8.69 3.29 -4.87
N ILE A 183 8.35 2.67 -6.01
CA ILE A 183 7.50 3.30 -7.05
C ILE A 183 6.48 2.35 -7.68
N ALA A 184 6.77 1.05 -7.77
CA ALA A 184 5.91 0.09 -8.48
C ALA A 184 4.59 -0.16 -7.73
N LYS A 185 4.61 -0.16 -6.39
CA LYS A 185 3.46 -0.59 -5.58
C LYS A 185 2.20 0.21 -5.91
N LEU A 186 2.27 1.55 -5.86
CA LEU A 186 1.09 2.38 -6.11
C LEU A 186 0.59 2.28 -7.55
N TYR A 187 1.49 2.07 -8.52
CA TYR A 187 1.10 1.80 -9.91
C TYR A 187 0.29 0.49 -10.00
N ILE A 188 0.75 -0.57 -9.35
CA ILE A 188 0.09 -1.87 -9.30
C ILE A 188 -1.28 -1.76 -8.61
N LEU A 189 -1.35 -1.14 -7.42
CA LEU A 189 -2.62 -0.91 -6.72
C LEU A 189 -3.60 -0.11 -7.58
N ASN A 190 -3.10 0.89 -8.33
CA ASN A 190 -3.93 1.69 -9.22
C ASN A 190 -4.50 0.86 -10.38
N ALA A 191 -3.71 -0.04 -10.96
CA ALA A 191 -4.19 -0.97 -11.98
C ALA A 191 -5.32 -1.87 -11.45
N GLY A 192 -5.20 -2.34 -10.20
CA GLY A 192 -6.26 -3.07 -9.50
C GLY A 192 -7.53 -2.24 -9.33
N MET A 193 -7.41 -1.00 -8.85
CA MET A 193 -8.54 -0.08 -8.70
C MET A 193 -9.20 0.25 -10.06
N GLN A 194 -8.41 0.43 -11.12
CA GLN A 194 -8.92 0.64 -12.47
C GLN A 194 -9.64 -0.60 -13.01
N ALA A 195 -9.15 -1.81 -12.73
CA ALA A 195 -9.82 -3.04 -13.10
C ALA A 195 -11.22 -3.14 -12.46
N LEU A 196 -11.34 -2.82 -11.16
CA LEU A 196 -12.63 -2.74 -10.48
C LEU A 196 -13.56 -1.72 -11.14
N ARG A 197 -13.05 -0.51 -11.43
CA ARG A 197 -13.83 0.56 -12.07
C ARG A 197 -14.33 0.20 -13.47
N ARG A 198 -13.51 -0.47 -14.29
CA ARG A 198 -13.92 -0.96 -15.61
C ARG A 198 -15.09 -1.95 -15.54
N HIS A 199 -15.28 -2.58 -14.39
CA HIS A 199 -16.38 -3.49 -14.12
C HIS A 199 -17.57 -2.83 -13.40
N GLY A 200 -17.61 -1.50 -13.35
CA GLY A 200 -18.71 -0.72 -12.75
C GLY A 200 -18.67 -0.66 -11.22
N ILE A 201 -17.56 -1.03 -10.58
CA ILE A 201 -17.42 -0.92 -9.13
C ILE A 201 -16.98 0.51 -8.79
N GLU A 202 -17.90 1.27 -8.19
CA GLU A 202 -17.68 2.70 -7.87
C GLU A 202 -17.33 2.95 -6.40
N GLN A 203 -17.67 2.00 -5.51
CA GLN A 203 -17.47 2.07 -4.06
C GLN A 203 -16.52 0.97 -3.62
N ALA A 204 -15.24 1.31 -3.47
CA ALA A 204 -14.22 0.34 -3.12
C ALA A 204 -13.05 0.98 -2.37
N MET A 205 -12.43 0.17 -1.52
CA MET A 205 -11.14 0.43 -0.89
C MET A 205 -10.16 -0.67 -1.29
N LEU A 206 -8.94 -0.27 -1.64
CA LEU A 206 -7.83 -1.17 -1.89
C LEU A 206 -6.69 -0.77 -0.95
N ASN A 207 -6.22 -1.68 -0.11
CA ASN A 207 -5.13 -1.44 0.84
C ASN A 207 -3.98 -2.41 0.57
N GLY A 208 -2.82 -1.90 0.17
CA GLY A 208 -1.59 -2.67 -0.03
C GLY A 208 -0.51 -2.28 0.97
N GLY A 209 -0.46 -2.97 2.11
CA GLY A 209 0.57 -2.75 3.12
C GLY A 209 0.58 -1.33 3.69
N GLY A 210 -0.60 -0.72 3.90
CA GLY A 210 -0.75 0.62 4.46
C GLY A 210 -0.87 1.74 3.42
N ASP A 211 -0.60 1.44 2.15
CA ASP A 211 -0.93 2.34 1.04
C ASP A 211 -2.37 2.05 0.57
N VAL A 212 -3.25 3.04 0.71
CA VAL A 212 -4.70 2.88 0.54
C VAL A 212 -5.20 3.74 -0.61
N ALA A 213 -5.97 3.14 -1.51
CA ALA A 213 -6.77 3.82 -2.53
C ALA A 213 -8.25 3.66 -2.22
N VAL A 214 -9.04 4.72 -2.41
CA VAL A 214 -10.49 4.67 -2.23
C VAL A 214 -11.25 5.31 -3.39
N THR A 215 -12.47 4.83 -3.57
CA THR A 215 -13.48 5.40 -4.46
C THR A 215 -14.86 5.22 -3.83
N GLY A 216 -15.75 6.20 -4.02
CA GLY A 216 -17.10 6.18 -3.48
C GLY A 216 -17.16 6.30 -1.96
N THR A 217 -18.14 5.66 -1.35
CA THR A 217 -18.43 5.74 0.09
C THR A 217 -18.54 4.36 0.69
N ARG A 218 -18.46 4.30 2.02
CA ARG A 218 -18.82 3.13 2.82
C ARG A 218 -20.05 3.47 3.62
N ASP A 219 -21.14 2.71 3.43
CA ASP A 219 -22.43 2.95 4.10
C ASP A 219 -22.90 4.42 3.99
N GLY A 220 -22.69 5.02 2.81
CA GLY A 220 -23.05 6.42 2.54
C GLY A 220 -22.12 7.48 3.15
N ARG A 221 -21.04 7.07 3.82
CA ARG A 221 -20.04 7.97 4.44
C ARG A 221 -18.69 7.89 3.73
N PRO A 222 -17.83 8.93 3.81
CA PRO A 222 -16.45 8.82 3.38
C PRO A 222 -15.76 7.61 4.01
N TRP A 223 -14.85 6.99 3.26
CA TRP A 223 -13.97 5.97 3.82
C TRP A 223 -13.10 6.59 4.90
N ARG A 224 -13.01 5.96 6.07
CA ARG A 224 -12.14 6.38 7.18
C ARG A 224 -10.90 5.50 7.21
N ILE A 225 -9.73 6.10 6.97
CA ILE A 225 -8.43 5.42 6.90
C ILE A 225 -7.62 5.80 8.14
N GLY A 226 -7.24 4.79 8.93
CA GLY A 226 -6.34 4.99 10.07
C GLY A 226 -4.88 5.10 9.63
N ILE A 227 -4.17 6.05 10.22
CA ILE A 227 -2.72 6.19 10.10
C ILE A 227 -2.11 5.61 11.37
N ARG A 228 -1.32 4.52 11.22
CA ARG A 228 -0.66 3.83 12.34
C ARG A 228 0.34 4.74 13.05
N HIS A 229 0.50 4.56 14.37
CA HIS A 229 1.56 5.21 15.13
C HIS A 229 2.92 4.52 14.88
N PRO A 230 4.00 5.26 14.56
CA PRO A 230 5.28 4.67 14.12
C PRO A 230 6.07 3.95 15.22
N ARG A 231 5.66 4.16 16.48
CA ARG A 231 6.35 3.64 17.69
C ARG A 231 5.46 2.92 18.68
N ARG A 232 4.14 2.93 18.48
CA ARG A 232 3.16 2.34 19.39
C ARG A 232 2.36 1.31 18.61
N ALA A 233 2.76 0.04 18.75
CA ALA A 233 2.18 -1.03 17.98
C ALA A 233 0.69 -1.19 18.30
N GLY A 234 -0.15 -1.31 17.26
CA GLY A 234 -1.60 -1.43 17.40
C GLY A 234 -2.36 -0.09 17.56
N GLU A 235 -1.65 1.02 17.79
CA GLU A 235 -2.28 2.33 17.95
C GLU A 235 -2.34 3.12 16.63
N LEU A 236 -3.35 3.98 16.53
CA LEU A 236 -3.50 4.94 15.43
C LEU A 236 -3.04 6.32 15.90
N LEU A 237 -2.21 6.96 15.09
CA LEU A 237 -1.80 8.35 15.26
C LEU A 237 -2.88 9.32 14.80
N ALA A 238 -3.51 9.00 13.67
CA ALA A 238 -4.47 9.88 13.02
C ALA A 238 -5.50 9.09 12.21
N ALA A 239 -6.55 9.77 11.76
CA ALA A 239 -7.47 9.26 10.75
C ALA A 239 -7.66 10.29 9.63
N VAL A 240 -7.91 9.78 8.43
CA VAL A 240 -8.21 10.55 7.23
C VAL A 240 -9.51 10.04 6.63
N GLU A 241 -10.40 10.96 6.26
CA GLU A 241 -11.65 10.63 5.59
C GLU A 241 -11.58 11.01 4.10
N LEU A 242 -11.93 10.09 3.20
CA LEU A 242 -11.86 10.27 1.75
C LEU A 242 -13.02 9.57 1.05
N THR A 243 -13.61 10.22 0.04
CA THR A 243 -14.50 9.54 -0.92
C THR A 243 -13.74 9.11 -2.19
N ARG A 244 -12.59 9.72 -2.45
CA ARG A 244 -11.74 9.42 -3.59
C ARG A 244 -10.30 9.80 -3.28
N GLY A 245 -9.37 9.03 -3.82
CA GLY A 245 -7.94 9.33 -3.76
C GLY A 245 -7.17 8.31 -2.94
N TRP A 246 -6.07 8.77 -2.36
CA TRP A 246 -5.02 7.93 -1.82
C TRP A 246 -4.55 8.41 -0.44
N VAL A 247 -4.17 7.47 0.42
CA VAL A 247 -3.36 7.68 1.61
C VAL A 247 -2.14 6.79 1.49
N VAL A 248 -0.95 7.35 1.38
CA VAL A 248 0.29 6.60 1.12
C VAL A 248 1.31 6.89 2.21
N THR A 249 1.95 5.85 2.74
CA THR A 249 2.80 5.98 3.92
C THR A 249 4.16 5.31 3.70
N SER A 250 5.24 6.05 3.94
CA SER A 250 6.57 5.50 4.10
C SER A 250 7.00 5.64 5.56
N GLY A 251 7.61 4.60 6.12
CA GLY A 251 8.05 4.60 7.51
C GLY A 251 9.24 3.70 7.74
N ASP A 252 10.05 4.04 8.74
CA ASP A 252 11.25 3.28 9.14
C ASP A 252 10.92 1.99 9.93
N TYR A 253 9.63 1.76 10.19
CA TYR A 253 9.10 0.62 10.94
C TYR A 253 8.48 -0.47 10.06
N GLU A 254 8.40 -0.30 8.74
CA GLU A 254 7.78 -1.30 7.85
C GLU A 254 8.68 -2.52 7.62
N ARG A 255 9.95 -2.31 7.29
CA ARG A 255 10.96 -3.37 7.13
C ARG A 255 12.26 -2.87 7.72
N TYR A 256 12.70 -3.50 8.81
CA TYR A 256 13.88 -3.12 9.55
C TYR A 256 14.42 -4.27 10.39
N PHE A 257 15.64 -4.11 10.90
CA PHE A 257 16.17 -4.88 12.03
C PHE A 257 16.88 -3.93 13.00
N ILE A 258 17.18 -4.43 14.20
CA ILE A 258 17.94 -3.69 15.21
C ILE A 258 19.29 -4.39 15.40
N ARG A 259 20.36 -3.61 15.38
CA ARG A 259 21.71 -4.07 15.68
C ARG A 259 22.43 -3.00 16.49
N ASP A 260 23.02 -3.39 17.61
CA ASP A 260 23.74 -2.51 18.53
C ASP A 260 22.90 -1.29 18.96
N GLY A 261 21.61 -1.52 19.26
CA GLY A 261 20.66 -0.48 19.66
C GLY A 261 20.19 0.44 18.52
N ARG A 262 20.72 0.29 17.30
CA ARG A 262 20.36 1.10 16.13
C ARG A 262 19.41 0.35 15.19
N ARG A 263 18.37 1.06 14.73
CA ARG A 263 17.43 0.60 13.70
C ARG A 263 18.04 0.78 12.30
N TYR A 264 18.00 -0.28 11.51
CA TYR A 264 18.37 -0.27 10.09
C TYR A 264 17.14 -0.67 9.27
N HIS A 265 16.65 0.25 8.43
CA HIS A 265 15.42 0.07 7.67
C HIS A 265 15.65 0.18 6.16
N HIS A 266 14.69 -0.30 5.39
CA HIS A 266 14.81 -0.47 3.94
C HIS A 266 14.85 0.80 3.08
N ILE A 267 14.79 2.00 3.68
CA ILE A 267 14.83 3.25 2.92
C ILE A 267 16.27 3.76 2.98
N LEU A 268 17.01 3.47 1.92
CA LEU A 268 18.43 3.79 1.81
C LEU A 268 18.62 5.22 1.32
N ASP A 269 19.67 5.88 1.81
CA ASP A 269 20.19 7.11 1.24
C ASP A 269 21.01 6.78 -0.02
N PRO A 270 20.61 7.23 -1.22
CA PRO A 270 21.35 6.96 -2.46
C PRO A 270 22.81 7.44 -2.42
N ARG A 271 23.14 8.41 -1.56
CA ARG A 271 24.48 9.01 -1.43
C ARG A 271 25.43 8.19 -0.55
N THR A 272 24.89 7.29 0.27
CA THR A 272 25.71 6.54 1.27
C THR A 272 25.50 5.03 1.20
N GLY A 273 24.34 4.57 0.72
CA GLY A 273 23.93 3.17 0.75
C GLY A 273 23.50 2.66 2.12
N TYR A 274 23.45 3.53 3.13
CA TYR A 274 22.93 3.24 4.46
C TYR A 274 21.48 3.74 4.62
N PRO A 275 20.69 3.14 5.54
CA PRO A 275 19.40 3.67 5.92
C PRO A 275 19.49 5.12 6.41
N VAL A 276 18.53 5.94 6.01
CA VAL A 276 18.45 7.35 6.41
C VAL A 276 18.13 7.49 7.91
N ALA A 277 18.64 8.54 8.56
CA ALA A 277 18.26 8.86 9.95
C ALA A 277 17.09 9.87 10.00
N GLY A 278 16.24 9.87 8.97
CA GLY A 278 15.21 10.89 8.73
C GLY A 278 13.98 10.77 9.63
N PRO A 279 12.83 11.30 9.19
CA PRO A 279 11.55 11.14 9.86
C PRO A 279 11.24 9.66 10.15
N GLN A 280 10.46 9.40 11.20
CA GLN A 280 9.97 8.05 11.49
C GLN A 280 8.91 7.62 10.46
N GLN A 281 8.13 8.60 9.98
CA GLN A 281 7.00 8.37 9.09
C GLN A 281 6.71 9.61 8.23
N VAL A 282 6.29 9.36 6.99
CA VAL A 282 5.71 10.36 6.09
C VAL A 282 4.44 9.77 5.48
N THR A 283 3.30 10.44 5.69
CA THR A 283 2.01 10.08 5.11
C THR A 283 1.56 11.18 4.16
N LEU A 284 1.22 10.83 2.92
CA LEU A 284 0.72 11.76 1.90
C LEU A 284 -0.71 11.40 1.52
N VAL A 285 -1.53 12.41 1.27
CA VAL A 285 -2.93 12.30 0.88
C VAL A 285 -3.18 13.14 -0.36
N GLY A 286 -3.84 12.57 -1.37
CA GLY A 286 -4.19 13.26 -2.60
C GLY A 286 -4.88 12.36 -3.61
N GLU A 287 -5.26 12.92 -4.76
CA GLU A 287 -5.90 12.16 -5.84
C GLU A 287 -4.95 11.83 -6.99
N ASP A 288 -4.00 12.72 -7.29
CA ASP A 288 -3.04 12.54 -8.38
C ASP A 288 -1.83 11.73 -7.92
N LEU A 289 -1.77 10.47 -8.34
CA LEU A 289 -0.63 9.59 -8.10
C LEU A 289 0.69 10.17 -8.61
N SER A 290 0.68 11.03 -9.63
CA SER A 290 1.89 11.64 -10.19
C SER A 290 2.60 12.59 -9.21
N ASN A 291 1.88 13.05 -8.17
CA ASN A 291 2.41 13.85 -7.06
C ASN A 291 2.51 13.08 -5.73
N LEU A 292 2.12 11.81 -5.68
CA LEU A 292 2.20 10.97 -4.48
C LEU A 292 3.29 9.90 -4.59
N ASN A 293 3.38 9.24 -5.74
CA ASN A 293 4.21 8.06 -5.91
C ASN A 293 5.69 8.38 -5.79
N GLY A 294 6.42 7.63 -4.97
CA GLY A 294 7.83 7.84 -4.63
C GLY A 294 8.12 9.04 -3.73
N PHE A 295 7.21 10.00 -3.57
CA PHE A 295 7.48 11.23 -2.81
C PHE A 295 7.55 11.04 -1.30
N SER A 296 6.77 10.13 -0.72
CA SER A 296 6.88 9.82 0.72
C SER A 296 8.26 9.23 1.04
N SER A 297 8.77 8.32 0.21
CA SER A 297 10.14 7.79 0.33
C SER A 297 11.20 8.86 0.08
N ALA A 298 11.01 9.73 -0.91
CA ALA A 298 11.92 10.86 -1.16
C ALA A 298 12.03 11.79 0.06
N ILE A 299 10.90 12.09 0.70
CA ILE A 299 10.85 12.95 1.90
C ILE A 299 11.56 12.28 3.07
N MET A 300 11.41 10.96 3.25
CA MET A 300 12.17 10.22 4.27
C MET A 300 13.68 10.41 4.08
N VAL A 301 14.16 10.42 2.84
CA VAL A 301 15.59 10.64 2.50
C VAL A 301 16.01 12.09 2.63
N LEU A 302 15.18 13.03 2.19
CA LEU A 302 15.46 14.46 2.25
C LEU A 302 15.51 15.01 3.68
N GLY A 303 14.79 14.37 4.61
CA GLY A 303 14.59 14.87 5.96
C GLY A 303 13.40 15.83 6.03
N GLU A 304 13.04 16.19 7.25
CA GLU A 304 11.83 16.94 7.54
C GLU A 304 11.78 18.33 6.90
N GLU A 305 12.81 19.15 7.06
CA GLU A 305 12.84 20.52 6.55
C GLU A 305 12.69 20.58 5.01
N LYS A 306 13.57 19.87 4.30
CA LYS A 306 13.52 19.78 2.83
C LYS A 306 12.26 19.06 2.35
N GLY A 307 11.76 18.11 3.14
CA GLY A 307 10.52 17.40 2.93
C GLY A 307 9.29 18.31 2.91
N ARG A 308 9.17 19.19 3.92
CA ARG A 308 8.11 20.20 4.01
C ARG A 308 8.16 21.16 2.82
N ALA A 309 9.35 21.60 2.42
CA ALA A 309 9.53 22.46 1.25
C ALA A 309 9.13 21.76 -0.07
N LEU A 310 9.46 20.47 -0.21
CA LEU A 310 9.04 19.67 -1.36
C LEU A 310 7.51 19.51 -1.39
N LEU A 311 6.87 19.24 -0.25
CA LEU A 311 5.42 19.13 -0.15
C LEU A 311 4.69 20.40 -0.60
N GLY A 312 5.20 21.58 -0.24
CA GLY A 312 4.64 22.85 -0.70
C GLY A 312 4.65 23.03 -2.23
N ARG A 313 5.41 22.21 -2.97
CA ARG A 313 5.49 22.21 -4.44
C ARG A 313 4.71 21.05 -5.08
N LEU A 314 4.10 20.17 -4.29
CA LEU A 314 3.27 19.07 -4.76
C LEU A 314 1.81 19.52 -4.79
N GLY A 315 1.33 19.90 -5.98
CA GLY A 315 -0.05 20.34 -6.17
C GLY A 315 -1.06 19.26 -5.79
N GLY A 316 -2.07 19.64 -4.99
CA GLY A 316 -3.16 18.74 -4.59
C GLY A 316 -2.77 17.67 -3.57
N VAL A 317 -1.62 17.81 -2.90
CA VAL A 317 -1.14 16.87 -1.89
C VAL A 317 -1.11 17.53 -0.52
N GLN A 318 -1.64 16.83 0.48
CA GLN A 318 -1.48 17.17 1.89
C GLN A 318 -0.60 16.09 2.54
N GLY A 319 0.26 16.48 3.47
CA GLY A 319 1.20 15.58 4.12
C GLY A 319 1.19 15.69 5.65
N LEU A 320 1.50 14.57 6.30
CA LEU A 320 1.81 14.44 7.72
C LEU A 320 3.20 13.81 7.84
N ILE A 321 4.07 14.41 8.65
CA ILE A 321 5.43 13.95 8.94
C ILE A 321 5.53 13.72 10.44
N VAL A 322 6.01 12.53 10.84
CA VAL A 322 6.45 12.27 12.21
C VAL A 322 7.96 12.38 12.22
N GLY A 323 8.47 13.46 12.82
CA GLY A 323 9.90 13.75 12.94
C GLY A 323 10.64 12.67 13.73
N ALA A 324 11.97 12.70 13.67
CA ALA A 324 12.82 11.72 14.35
C ALA A 324 12.60 11.70 15.89
N ASP A 325 12.23 12.85 16.45
CA ASP A 325 11.87 13.06 17.87
C ASP A 325 10.42 12.64 18.22
N GLY A 326 9.63 12.22 17.24
CA GLY A 326 8.21 11.90 17.41
C GLY A 326 7.27 13.11 17.27
N GLY A 327 7.81 14.31 17.02
CA GLY A 327 7.02 15.50 16.74
C GLY A 327 6.17 15.32 15.47
N VAL A 328 4.92 15.77 15.52
CA VAL A 328 4.00 15.64 14.39
C VAL A 328 3.84 16.98 13.69
N TRP A 329 4.22 17.02 12.42
CA TRP A 329 3.93 18.12 11.52
C TRP A 329 2.88 17.69 10.50
N ARG A 330 1.98 18.60 10.13
CA ARG A 330 1.04 18.43 9.02
C ARG A 330 1.04 19.69 8.16
N THR A 331 0.67 19.52 6.88
CA THR A 331 0.53 20.65 5.96
C THR A 331 -0.39 21.73 6.55
N PRO A 332 -0.02 23.02 6.55
CA PRO A 332 -0.87 24.06 7.10
C PRO A 332 -2.27 24.04 6.48
N GLY A 333 -3.33 24.14 7.31
CA GLY A 333 -4.72 24.09 6.83
C GLY A 333 -5.26 22.68 6.57
N SER A 334 -4.52 21.62 6.91
CA SER A 334 -4.94 20.22 6.76
C SER A 334 -5.45 19.58 8.06
N GLU A 335 -5.79 20.40 9.07
CA GLU A 335 -6.26 19.94 10.38
C GLU A 335 -7.53 19.08 10.27
N SER A 336 -8.46 19.46 9.40
CA SER A 336 -9.69 18.70 9.12
C SER A 336 -9.43 17.42 8.33
N ARG A 337 -8.33 17.36 7.57
CA ARG A 337 -7.92 16.17 6.81
C ARG A 337 -7.26 15.14 7.70
N PHE A 338 -6.30 15.56 8.53
CA PHE A 338 -5.58 14.71 9.46
C PHE A 338 -6.12 14.89 10.87
N GLN A 339 -7.13 14.09 11.21
CA GLN A 339 -7.71 14.07 12.54
C GLN A 339 -6.75 13.30 13.46
N LEU A 340 -5.92 14.02 14.21
CA LEU A 340 -5.04 13.41 15.21
C LEU A 340 -5.88 12.73 16.28
N LEU A 341 -5.50 11.52 16.65
CA LEU A 341 -6.17 10.76 17.70
C LEU A 341 -5.36 10.94 18.98
N GLU A 342 -6.04 11.28 20.07
CA GLU A 342 -5.40 11.31 21.38
C GLU A 342 -4.94 9.90 21.75
N SER A 343 -3.75 9.81 22.32
CA SER A 343 -3.30 8.61 23.01
C SER A 343 -4.35 8.26 24.06
N SER A 344 -4.98 7.08 23.97
CA SER A 344 -5.66 6.56 25.16
C SER A 344 -4.58 6.36 26.23
N PRO A 345 -4.77 6.90 27.45
CA PRO A 345 -3.75 6.88 28.50
C PRO A 345 -3.35 5.46 28.93
#